data_AF-A0A955AUH8-F1
#
_entry.id   AF-A0A955AUH8-F1
#
_cell.length_a   1.000
_cell.length_b   1.000
_cell.length_c   1.000
_cell.angle_alpha   90.00
_cell.angle_beta   90.00
_cell.angle_gamma   90.00
#
_symmetry.space_group_name_H-M   'P 1'
#
loop_
_entity.id
_entity.type
_entity.pdbx_description
1 polymer ?
#
loop_
_entity_poly.entity_id
_entity_poly.type
_entity_poly.pdbx_seq_one_letter_code
_entity_poly.pdbx_strand_id
1 'polypeptide(L)'
;MSLEPNLLMASSARPVELRVRDDLQFAPLDFQQRRCWTVKDPLRLKYFRFEAEEYALLRMFDGRISWEELKSRFDAEFAPQRITISELQRFAGHAHRQHLLVADGHGQGGVLLERRRDFRRRAFWNTVLNPLAIRLPLFSSERVLKSLTDTLGWLFSRTAVLVAVLWMFAALLLVGSQWDDFQMRLPAFRQFFALHNWGWLAATLALTKVLHEIGHAVACRRFGGKCNEMGV
;
A
#
# COMPACT_ATOMS: atom_id res chain seq x y z
N MET A 1 45.25 -34.77 -6.72
CA MET A 1 44.77 -34.28 -5.42
C MET A 1 45.18 -32.82 -5.30
N SER A 2 44.42 -31.96 -5.99
CA SER A 2 44.67 -30.53 -6.16
C SER A 2 43.84 -29.77 -5.11
N LEU A 3 44.54 -29.18 -4.15
CA LEU A 3 43.97 -28.36 -3.09
C LEU A 3 43.38 -27.07 -3.68
N GLU A 4 42.14 -26.76 -3.30
CA GLU A 4 41.40 -25.58 -3.77
C GLU A 4 42.05 -24.27 -3.31
N PRO A 5 42.36 -23.31 -4.20
CA PRO A 5 43.02 -22.05 -3.86
C PRO A 5 42.10 -20.99 -3.19
N ASN A 6 40.93 -21.37 -2.68
CA ASN A 6 39.85 -20.42 -2.32
C ASN A 6 39.88 -19.89 -0.87
N LEU A 7 40.89 -20.24 -0.07
CA LEU A 7 40.91 -19.96 1.37
C LEU A 7 41.57 -18.63 1.79
N LEU A 8 42.11 -17.84 0.85
CA LEU A 8 42.87 -16.60 1.16
C LEU A 8 42.22 -15.29 0.69
N MET A 9 40.96 -15.29 0.29
CA MET A 9 40.23 -14.05 -0.01
C MET A 9 39.72 -13.41 1.28
N ALA A 10 39.98 -12.11 1.47
CA ALA A 10 39.42 -11.32 2.57
C ALA A 10 37.89 -11.50 2.62
N SER A 11 37.31 -11.57 3.83
CA SER A 11 35.86 -11.85 3.99
C SER A 11 34.96 -10.83 3.26
N SER A 12 35.46 -9.64 2.95
CA SER A 12 34.80 -8.58 2.17
C SER A 12 34.80 -8.82 0.66
N ALA A 13 35.75 -9.58 0.14
CA ALA A 13 35.89 -9.89 -1.29
C ALA A 13 35.01 -11.08 -1.74
N ARG A 14 34.39 -11.79 -0.79
CA ARG A 14 33.47 -12.89 -1.10
C ARG A 14 32.15 -12.37 -1.69
N PRO A 15 31.57 -13.07 -2.68
CA PRO A 15 30.25 -12.75 -3.21
C PRO A 15 29.20 -12.75 -2.10
N VAL A 16 28.35 -11.74 -2.12
CA VAL A 16 27.18 -11.67 -1.25
C VAL A 16 26.04 -12.40 -1.96
N GLU A 17 25.69 -13.58 -1.48
CA GLU A 17 24.57 -14.38 -1.99
C GLU A 17 23.20 -13.80 -1.60
N LEU A 18 23.06 -12.46 -1.56
CA LEU A 18 21.80 -11.77 -1.27
C LEU A 18 21.28 -11.12 -2.55
N ARG A 19 20.02 -11.41 -2.88
CA ARG A 19 19.31 -10.84 -4.02
C ARG A 19 18.06 -10.11 -3.57
N VAL A 20 17.74 -8.99 -4.22
CA VAL A 20 16.44 -8.34 -4.05
C VAL A 20 15.30 -9.24 -4.51
N ARG A 21 14.18 -9.22 -3.77
CA ARG A 21 13.00 -10.03 -4.06
C ARG A 21 12.25 -9.48 -5.30
N ASP A 22 11.95 -10.34 -6.26
CA ASP A 22 11.41 -9.94 -7.59
C ASP A 22 9.95 -9.48 -7.56
N ASP A 23 9.20 -9.77 -6.49
CA ASP A 23 7.79 -9.38 -6.30
C ASP A 23 7.61 -8.00 -5.65
N LEU A 24 8.69 -7.36 -5.19
CA LEU A 24 8.63 -6.00 -4.63
C LEU A 24 8.21 -5.00 -5.70
N GLN A 25 7.27 -4.13 -5.35
CA GLN A 25 6.81 -3.06 -6.22
C GLN A 25 7.49 -1.75 -5.81
N PHE A 26 8.09 -1.07 -6.77
CA PHE A 26 8.83 0.17 -6.56
C PHE A 26 8.08 1.32 -7.21
N ALA A 27 7.79 2.37 -6.45
CA ALA A 27 7.15 3.58 -6.95
C ALA A 27 7.95 4.82 -6.53
N PRO A 28 8.28 5.74 -7.45
CA PRO A 28 8.90 7.01 -7.08
C PRO A 28 7.88 7.89 -6.35
N LEU A 29 8.35 8.61 -5.34
CA LEU A 29 7.57 9.57 -4.57
C LEU A 29 8.33 10.90 -4.50
N ASP A 30 7.77 11.94 -5.10
CA ASP A 30 8.30 13.30 -4.98
C ASP A 30 7.80 13.94 -3.69
N PHE A 31 8.68 14.04 -2.69
CA PHE A 31 8.35 14.63 -1.40
C PHE A 31 9.34 15.77 -1.07
N GLN A 32 8.82 17.00 -0.96
CA GLN A 32 9.60 18.19 -0.53
C GLN A 32 10.95 18.36 -1.28
N GLN A 33 10.94 18.25 -2.61
CA GLN A 33 12.11 18.33 -3.49
C GLN A 33 13.21 17.26 -3.28
N ARG A 34 12.97 16.22 -2.48
CA ARG A 34 13.83 15.03 -2.41
C ARG A 34 13.14 13.86 -3.13
N ARG A 35 13.89 13.13 -3.97
CA ARG A 35 13.41 11.91 -4.62
C ARG A 35 13.43 10.77 -3.59
N CYS A 36 12.26 10.29 -3.21
CA CYS A 36 12.12 9.10 -2.38
C CYS A 36 11.53 7.96 -3.20
N TRP A 37 11.75 6.73 -2.75
CA TRP A 37 11.16 5.53 -3.33
C TRP A 37 10.33 4.81 -2.29
N THR A 38 9.11 4.44 -2.67
CA THR A 38 8.26 3.55 -1.87
C THR A 38 8.42 2.13 -2.38
N VAL A 39 8.86 1.24 -1.49
CA VAL A 39 8.94 -0.21 -1.74
C VAL A 39 7.76 -0.86 -1.04
N LYS A 40 6.88 -1.46 -1.84
CA LYS A 40 5.72 -2.19 -1.35
C LYS A 40 6.01 -3.69 -1.33
N ASP A 41 5.88 -4.28 -0.15
CA ASP A 41 5.85 -5.73 0.03
C ASP A 41 4.38 -6.21 -0.14
N PRO A 42 4.04 -6.85 -1.28
CA PRO A 42 2.67 -7.29 -1.52
C PRO A 42 2.24 -8.45 -0.62
N LEU A 43 3.18 -9.25 -0.08
CA LEU A 43 2.89 -10.40 0.78
C LEU A 43 2.51 -9.97 2.20
N ARG A 44 3.24 -8.99 2.73
CA ARG A 44 3.04 -8.50 4.11
C ARG A 44 2.17 -7.25 4.18
N LEU A 45 1.77 -6.69 3.03
CA LEU A 45 1.07 -5.41 2.93
C LEU A 45 1.83 -4.28 3.67
N LYS A 46 3.16 -4.36 3.67
CA LYS A 46 4.05 -3.37 4.31
C LYS A 46 4.62 -2.43 3.26
N TYR A 47 4.83 -1.19 3.68
CA TYR A 47 5.42 -0.14 2.88
C TYR A 47 6.71 0.30 3.56
N PHE A 48 7.76 0.40 2.78
CA PHE A 48 9.05 0.89 3.20
C PHE A 48 9.38 2.11 2.36
N ARG A 49 9.86 3.17 3.01
CA ARG A 49 10.34 4.37 2.33
C ARG A 49 11.86 4.31 2.32
N PHE A 50 12.43 4.49 1.14
CA PHE A 50 13.86 4.55 0.91
C PHE A 50 14.22 5.92 0.33
N GLU A 51 15.36 6.45 0.75
CA GLU A 51 16.01 7.54 0.02
C GLU A 51 16.58 7.02 -1.32
N ALA A 52 17.00 7.92 -2.21
CA ALA A 52 17.45 7.55 -3.55
C ALA A 52 18.68 6.63 -3.49
N GLU A 53 19.58 6.92 -2.55
CA GLU A 53 20.82 6.22 -2.27
C GLU A 53 20.54 4.79 -1.77
N GLU A 54 19.62 4.65 -0.81
CA GLU A 54 19.26 3.35 -0.25
C GLU A 54 18.50 2.47 -1.25
N TYR A 55 17.66 3.09 -2.10
CA TYR A 55 16.98 2.39 -3.19
C TYR A 55 17.99 1.85 -4.21
N ALA A 56 18.95 2.69 -4.64
CA ALA A 56 20.00 2.25 -5.56
C ALA A 56 20.83 1.13 -4.93
N LEU A 57 21.20 1.26 -3.65
CA LEU A 57 21.91 0.22 -2.93
C LEU A 57 21.13 -1.10 -2.89
N LEU A 58 19.82 -1.05 -2.61
CA LEU A 58 18.95 -2.23 -2.64
C LEU A 58 18.92 -2.90 -4.03
N ARG A 59 18.98 -2.11 -5.10
CA ARG A 59 18.98 -2.57 -6.50
C ARG A 59 20.32 -3.17 -6.95
N MET A 60 21.41 -2.87 -6.26
CA MET A 60 22.74 -3.43 -6.55
C MET A 60 22.90 -4.88 -6.06
N PHE A 61 22.03 -5.37 -5.16
CA PHE A 61 22.05 -6.75 -4.66
C PHE A 61 21.49 -7.73 -5.72
N ASP A 62 22.40 -8.30 -6.51
CA ASP A 62 22.13 -9.25 -7.59
C ASP A 62 22.43 -10.72 -7.21
N GLY A 63 22.90 -10.97 -5.99
CA GLY A 63 23.31 -12.29 -5.50
C GLY A 63 24.75 -12.70 -5.85
N ARG A 64 25.52 -11.84 -6.53
CA ARG A 64 26.92 -12.14 -6.94
C ARG A 64 27.91 -11.04 -6.58
N ILE A 65 27.44 -9.82 -6.32
CA ILE A 65 28.28 -8.67 -5.97
C ILE A 65 29.03 -8.88 -4.64
N SER A 66 30.30 -8.48 -4.57
CA SER A 66 31.08 -8.47 -3.32
C SER A 66 30.86 -7.19 -2.51
N TRP A 67 31.23 -7.16 -1.23
CA TRP A 67 31.09 -5.95 -0.40
C TRP A 67 31.98 -4.80 -0.89
N GLU A 68 33.18 -5.11 -1.39
CA GLU A 68 34.11 -4.13 -1.96
C GLU A 68 33.59 -3.54 -3.26
N GLU A 69 33.02 -4.38 -4.13
CA GLU A 69 32.40 -3.92 -5.38
C GLU A 69 31.14 -3.10 -5.12
N LEU A 70 30.31 -3.51 -4.16
CA LEU A 70 29.13 -2.76 -3.72
C LEU A 70 29.51 -1.38 -3.19
N LYS A 71 30.56 -1.31 -2.35
CA LYS A 71 31.10 -0.03 -1.85
C LYS A 71 31.62 0.85 -2.99
N SER A 72 32.42 0.29 -3.88
CA SER A 72 33.02 1.02 -5.00
C SER A 72 31.95 1.61 -5.92
N ARG A 73 30.92 0.82 -6.27
CA ARG A 73 29.79 1.28 -7.08
C ARG A 73 28.99 2.38 -6.37
N PHE A 74 28.70 2.21 -5.08
CA PHE A 74 27.97 3.21 -4.31
C PHE A 74 28.72 4.53 -4.23
N ASP A 75 30.02 4.51 -3.90
CA ASP A 75 30.85 5.72 -3.80
C ASP A 75 31.00 6.42 -5.16
N ALA A 76 31.01 5.67 -6.27
CA ALA A 76 31.08 6.23 -7.63
C ALA A 76 29.75 6.90 -8.06
N GLU A 77 28.61 6.35 -7.67
CA GLU A 77 27.29 6.86 -8.05
C GLU A 77 26.82 8.03 -7.17
N PHE A 78 27.22 8.06 -5.88
CA PHE A 78 26.71 9.01 -4.88
C PHE A 78 27.75 9.97 -4.29
N ALA A 79 28.88 10.20 -4.97
CA ALA A 79 29.88 11.17 -4.54
C ALA A 79 29.25 12.57 -4.30
N PRO A 80 29.55 13.27 -3.17
CA PRO A 80 30.62 13.02 -2.20
C PRO A 80 30.23 12.11 -1.01
N GLN A 81 29.01 11.57 -0.96
CA GLN A 81 28.64 10.63 0.11
C GLN A 81 29.46 9.34 -0.05
N ARG A 82 30.00 8.85 1.07
CA ARG A 82 30.78 7.60 1.12
C ARG A 82 30.16 6.69 2.15
N ILE A 83 30.13 5.39 1.85
CA ILE A 83 29.59 4.38 2.76
C ILE A 83 30.69 3.41 3.23
N THR A 84 30.62 2.98 4.48
CA THR A 84 31.54 1.97 5.01
C THR A 84 30.99 0.55 4.80
N ILE A 85 31.87 -0.45 4.76
CA ILE A 85 31.46 -1.87 4.62
C ILE A 85 30.57 -2.31 5.78
N SER A 86 30.82 -1.81 7.00
CA SER A 86 29.99 -2.12 8.17
C SER A 86 28.58 -1.53 8.07
N GLU A 87 28.41 -0.35 7.48
CA GLU A 87 27.10 0.23 7.17
C GLU A 87 26.37 -0.57 6.09
N LEU A 88 27.06 -0.99 5.03
CA LEU A 88 26.50 -1.87 3.99
C LEU A 88 25.99 -3.19 4.57
N GLN A 89 26.78 -3.81 5.45
CA GLN A 89 26.39 -5.05 6.15
C GLN A 89 25.19 -4.83 7.08
N ARG A 90 25.15 -3.69 7.79
CA ARG A 90 24.01 -3.32 8.65
C ARG A 90 22.73 -3.12 7.83
N PHE A 91 22.84 -2.43 6.69
CA PHE A 91 21.75 -2.22 5.74
C PHE A 91 21.24 -3.56 5.21
N ALA A 92 22.14 -4.41 4.69
CA ALA A 92 21.78 -5.74 4.19
C ALA A 92 21.11 -6.60 5.27
N GLY A 93 21.62 -6.58 6.51
CA GLY A 93 21.01 -7.27 7.64
C GLY A 93 19.61 -6.74 7.98
N HIS A 94 19.40 -5.42 7.90
CA HIS A 94 18.08 -4.81 8.09
C HIS A 94 17.10 -5.22 6.98
N ALA A 95 17.51 -5.09 5.71
CA ALA A 95 16.72 -5.45 4.54
C ALA A 95 16.38 -6.97 4.52
N HIS A 96 17.31 -7.83 4.94
CA HIS A 96 17.07 -9.26 5.10
C HIS A 96 16.05 -9.57 6.21
N ARG A 97 16.17 -8.94 7.40
CA ARG A 97 15.16 -9.07 8.48
C ARG A 97 13.77 -8.57 8.07
N GLN A 98 13.72 -7.61 7.16
CA GLN A 98 12.47 -7.11 6.57
C GLN A 98 11.95 -7.97 5.41
N HIS A 99 12.68 -9.03 5.01
CA HIS A 99 12.39 -9.90 3.87
C HIS A 99 12.40 -9.19 2.51
N LEU A 100 13.18 -8.12 2.37
CA LEU A 100 13.40 -7.40 1.11
C LEU A 100 14.54 -8.04 0.29
N LEU A 101 15.51 -8.63 0.98
CA LEU A 101 16.59 -9.45 0.41
C LEU A 101 16.37 -10.93 0.74
N VAL A 102 16.72 -11.80 -0.20
CA VAL A 102 16.65 -13.26 -0.06
C VAL A 102 18.04 -13.85 -0.36
N ALA A 103 18.44 -14.85 0.42
CA ALA A 103 19.67 -15.59 0.13
C ALA A 103 19.45 -16.52 -1.08
N ASP A 104 20.29 -16.40 -2.11
CA ASP A 104 20.19 -17.22 -3.35
C ASP A 104 20.81 -18.60 -3.12
N GLY A 105 20.18 -19.41 -2.26
CA GLY A 105 20.48 -20.83 -2.15
C GLY A 105 19.89 -21.57 -3.35
N HIS A 106 20.75 -22.10 -4.21
CA HIS A 106 20.41 -22.91 -5.39
C HIS A 106 19.23 -23.88 -5.13
N GLY A 107 18.09 -23.68 -5.82
CA GLY A 107 16.95 -24.63 -5.83
C GLY A 107 15.54 -24.05 -5.61
N GLN A 108 15.36 -22.76 -5.32
CA GLN A 108 14.05 -22.20 -4.93
C GLN A 108 13.19 -21.61 -6.07
N GLY A 109 13.60 -21.74 -7.33
CA GLY A 109 12.86 -21.19 -8.48
C GLY A 109 11.41 -21.75 -8.61
N GLY A 110 11.22 -23.04 -8.32
CA GLY A 110 9.89 -23.67 -8.30
C GLY A 110 9.02 -23.19 -7.15
N VAL A 111 9.60 -23.03 -5.95
CA VAL A 111 8.93 -22.55 -4.74
C VAL A 111 8.48 -21.10 -4.89
N LEU A 112 9.23 -20.26 -5.60
CA LEU A 112 8.86 -18.87 -5.90
C LEU A 112 7.66 -18.77 -6.86
N LEU A 113 7.59 -19.67 -7.85
CA LEU A 113 6.47 -19.74 -8.81
C LEU A 113 5.17 -20.24 -8.17
N GLU A 114 5.24 -21.26 -7.31
CA GLU A 114 4.10 -21.72 -6.52
C GLU A 114 3.61 -20.64 -5.54
N ARG A 115 4.52 -19.94 -4.85
CA ARG A 115 4.16 -18.81 -3.98
C ARG A 115 3.49 -17.67 -4.74
N ARG A 116 3.87 -17.40 -6.00
CA ARG A 116 3.23 -16.38 -6.84
C ARG A 116 1.80 -16.76 -7.25
N ARG A 117 1.54 -18.06 -7.45
CA ARG A 117 0.21 -18.59 -7.79
C ARG A 117 -0.72 -18.60 -6.56
N ASP A 118 -0.19 -19.00 -5.41
CA ASP A 118 -0.87 -18.88 -4.11
C ASP A 118 -1.14 -17.42 -3.74
N PHE A 119 -0.24 -16.50 -4.09
CA PHE A 119 -0.43 -15.06 -3.90
C PHE A 119 -1.62 -14.52 -4.69
N ARG A 120 -1.72 -14.81 -6.00
CA ARG A 120 -2.87 -14.39 -6.80
C ARG A 120 -4.18 -14.97 -6.26
N ARG A 121 -4.15 -16.24 -5.84
CA ARG A 121 -5.33 -16.90 -5.27
C ARG A 121 -5.74 -16.28 -3.93
N ARG A 122 -4.79 -16.05 -3.02
CA ARG A 122 -5.06 -15.41 -1.71
C ARG A 122 -5.43 -13.93 -1.83
N ALA A 123 -4.82 -13.19 -2.76
CA ALA A 123 -5.20 -11.81 -3.04
C ALA A 123 -6.63 -11.74 -3.61
N PHE A 124 -6.98 -12.64 -4.54
CA PHE A 124 -8.34 -12.77 -5.05
C PHE A 124 -9.33 -13.14 -3.93
N TRP A 125 -9.02 -14.15 -3.12
CA TRP A 125 -9.89 -14.54 -2.00
C TRP A 125 -9.99 -13.46 -0.93
N ASN A 126 -8.92 -12.73 -0.60
CA ASN A 126 -8.99 -11.58 0.31
C ASN A 126 -9.83 -10.43 -0.28
N THR A 127 -9.82 -10.25 -1.60
CA THR A 127 -10.67 -9.28 -2.30
C THR A 127 -12.14 -9.70 -2.24
N VAL A 128 -12.42 -11.00 -2.39
CA VAL A 128 -13.78 -11.56 -2.36
C VAL A 128 -14.35 -11.67 -0.94
N LEU A 129 -13.53 -12.06 0.04
CA LEU A 129 -13.94 -12.18 1.45
C LEU A 129 -13.99 -10.84 2.18
N ASN A 130 -13.31 -9.81 1.67
CA ASN A 130 -13.33 -8.48 2.26
C ASN A 130 -13.71 -7.40 1.24
N PRO A 131 -14.96 -7.41 0.73
CA PRO A 131 -15.46 -6.39 -0.18
C PRO A 131 -15.41 -4.98 0.44
N LEU A 132 -15.43 -4.91 1.78
CA LEU A 132 -15.28 -3.68 2.56
C LEU A 132 -13.82 -3.26 2.82
N ALA A 133 -12.79 -4.05 2.47
CA ALA A 133 -11.38 -3.65 2.54
C ALA A 133 -10.71 -3.63 1.16
N ILE A 134 -11.49 -3.69 0.09
CA ILE A 134 -11.00 -3.34 -1.24
C ILE A 134 -10.61 -1.87 -1.18
N ARG A 135 -9.30 -1.64 -1.07
CA ARG A 135 -8.67 -0.34 -1.35
C ARG A 135 -8.88 -0.12 -2.82
N LEU A 136 -9.93 0.63 -3.16
CA LEU A 136 -10.20 1.02 -4.52
C LEU A 136 -9.18 2.11 -4.87
N PRO A 137 -8.17 1.85 -5.73
CA PRO A 137 -7.25 2.89 -6.20
C PRO A 137 -7.94 3.83 -7.19
N LEU A 138 -9.25 4.08 -7.04
CA LEU A 138 -10.09 4.66 -8.08
C LEU A 138 -9.81 6.15 -8.31
N PHE A 139 -9.12 6.83 -7.39
CA PHE A 139 -8.92 8.27 -7.49
C PHE A 139 -7.44 8.67 -7.36
N SER A 140 -6.55 8.00 -8.09
CA SER A 140 -5.20 8.52 -8.35
C SER A 140 -5.19 9.73 -9.31
N SER A 141 -6.32 10.01 -9.99
CA SER A 141 -6.44 11.18 -10.86
C SER A 141 -6.73 12.43 -10.04
N GLU A 142 -5.68 13.18 -9.72
CA GLU A 142 -5.76 14.50 -9.06
C GLU A 142 -6.73 15.44 -9.78
N ARG A 143 -6.93 15.26 -11.09
CA ARG A 143 -7.87 16.02 -11.93
C ARG A 143 -9.34 15.76 -11.57
N VAL A 144 -9.72 14.50 -11.38
CA VAL A 144 -11.09 14.12 -11.03
C VAL A 144 -11.41 14.57 -9.61
N LEU A 145 -10.46 14.38 -8.68
CA LEU A 145 -10.62 14.85 -7.31
C LEU A 145 -10.72 16.38 -7.24
N LYS A 146 -9.93 17.11 -8.01
CA LYS A 146 -10.04 18.57 -8.11
C LYS A 146 -11.41 18.99 -8.63
N SER A 147 -11.88 18.40 -9.75
CA SER A 147 -13.20 18.72 -10.29
C SER A 147 -14.34 18.38 -9.31
N LEU A 148 -14.25 17.25 -8.61
CA LEU A 148 -15.22 16.86 -7.58
C LEU A 148 -15.17 17.80 -6.38
N THR A 149 -13.98 18.24 -5.97
CA THR A 149 -13.84 19.18 -4.85
C THR A 149 -14.35 20.58 -5.23
N ASP A 150 -14.15 21.01 -6.47
CA ASP A 150 -14.66 22.29 -6.97
C ASP A 150 -16.22 22.25 -7.04
N THR A 151 -16.81 21.13 -7.47
CA THR A 151 -18.28 20.98 -7.62
C THR A 151 -19.01 20.61 -6.32
N LEU A 152 -18.47 19.69 -5.51
CA LEU A 152 -19.07 19.19 -4.27
C LEU A 152 -18.50 19.85 -3.02
N GLY A 153 -17.47 20.70 -3.17
CA GLY A 153 -16.83 21.38 -2.08
C GLY A 153 -17.86 22.09 -1.20
N TRP A 154 -18.84 22.79 -1.79
CA TRP A 154 -19.88 23.52 -1.07
C TRP A 154 -20.66 22.69 -0.04
N LEU A 155 -20.81 21.37 -0.26
CA LEU A 155 -21.53 20.46 0.64
C LEU A 155 -20.84 20.33 2.00
N PHE A 156 -19.52 20.52 2.05
CA PHE A 156 -18.72 20.51 3.27
C PHE A 156 -18.56 21.91 3.90
N SER A 157 -19.41 22.88 3.51
CA SER A 157 -19.36 24.23 4.10
C SER A 157 -20.02 24.23 5.48
N ARG A 158 -19.64 25.17 6.34
CA ARG A 158 -20.24 25.28 7.69
C ARG A 158 -21.77 25.40 7.63
N THR A 159 -22.29 26.10 6.62
CA THR A 159 -23.73 26.26 6.38
C THR A 159 -24.38 24.96 5.93
N ALA A 160 -23.80 24.25 4.96
CA ALA A 160 -24.33 22.97 4.49
C ALA A 160 -24.31 21.89 5.60
N VAL A 161 -23.24 21.84 6.41
CA VAL A 161 -23.17 20.93 7.56
C VAL A 161 -24.23 21.28 8.61
N LEU A 162 -24.42 22.56 8.94
CA LEU A 162 -25.48 23.00 9.86
C LEU A 162 -26.87 22.58 9.37
N VAL A 163 -27.18 22.81 8.09
CA VAL A 163 -28.45 22.39 7.48
C VAL A 163 -28.62 20.87 7.53
N ALA A 164 -27.56 20.11 7.22
CA ALA A 164 -27.59 18.65 7.29
C ALA A 164 -27.84 18.14 8.72
N VAL A 165 -27.21 18.75 9.74
CA VAL A 165 -27.42 18.41 11.15
C VAL A 165 -28.85 18.74 11.58
N LEU A 166 -29.38 19.90 11.22
CA LEU A 166 -30.76 20.28 11.53
C LEU A 166 -31.77 19.33 10.85
N TRP A 167 -31.51 18.94 9.60
CA TRP A 167 -32.34 17.97 8.90
C TRP A 167 -32.28 16.61 9.60
N MET A 168 -31.08 16.11 9.95
CA MET A 168 -30.93 14.85 10.68
C MET A 168 -31.69 14.88 12.01
N PHE A 169 -31.62 15.99 12.73
CA PHE A 169 -32.38 16.18 13.97
C PHE A 169 -33.90 16.17 13.73
N ALA A 170 -34.38 16.85 12.69
CA ALA A 170 -35.80 16.82 12.30
C ALA A 170 -36.27 15.41 11.93
N ALA A 171 -35.44 14.64 11.21
CA ALA A 171 -35.73 13.25 10.86
C ALA A 171 -35.80 12.35 12.11
N LEU A 172 -34.87 12.53 13.07
CA LEU A 172 -34.90 11.80 14.34
C LEU A 172 -36.13 12.14 15.17
N LEU A 173 -36.52 13.42 15.23
CA LEU A 173 -37.75 13.84 15.89
C LEU A 173 -38.99 13.22 15.22
N LEU A 174 -39.01 13.17 13.89
CA LEU A 174 -40.12 12.55 13.15
C LEU A 174 -40.25 11.07 13.51
N VAL A 175 -39.13 10.31 13.47
CA VAL A 175 -39.09 8.89 13.84
C VAL A 175 -39.51 8.69 15.31
N GLY A 176 -39.06 9.56 16.22
CA GLY A 176 -39.47 9.51 17.62
C GLY A 176 -40.94 9.83 17.84
N SER A 177 -41.49 10.78 17.07
CA SER A 177 -42.91 11.18 17.15
C SER A 177 -43.88 10.16 16.58
N GLN A 178 -43.46 9.42 15.55
CA GLN A 178 -44.25 8.39 14.86
C GLN A 178 -43.65 7.00 15.08
N TRP A 179 -43.27 6.71 16.32
CA TRP A 179 -42.56 5.47 16.64
C TRP A 179 -43.37 4.21 16.31
N ASP A 180 -44.68 4.23 16.59
CA ASP A 180 -45.56 3.08 16.35
C ASP A 180 -45.74 2.82 14.85
N ASP A 181 -45.97 3.88 14.06
CA ASP A 181 -46.06 3.79 12.59
C ASP A 181 -44.74 3.36 11.95
N PHE A 182 -43.61 3.80 12.49
CA PHE A 182 -42.28 3.40 12.05
C PHE A 182 -42.06 1.90 12.26
N GLN A 183 -42.41 1.36 13.44
CA GLN A 183 -42.30 -0.08 13.73
C GLN A 183 -43.20 -0.92 12.83
N MET A 184 -44.42 -0.45 12.52
CA MET A 184 -45.34 -1.16 11.62
C MET A 184 -44.85 -1.18 10.16
N ARG A 185 -44.13 -0.13 9.73
CA ARG A 185 -43.62 -0.01 8.37
C ARG A 185 -42.23 -0.60 8.17
N LEU A 186 -41.50 -0.92 9.23
CA LEU A 186 -40.23 -1.62 9.14
C LEU A 186 -40.48 -3.05 8.61
N PRO A 187 -40.06 -3.37 7.38
CA PRO A 187 -40.11 -4.75 6.90
C PRO A 187 -39.28 -5.59 7.86
N ALA A 188 -39.74 -6.77 8.24
CA ALA A 188 -38.96 -7.65 9.09
C ALA A 188 -37.56 -7.81 8.48
N PHE A 189 -36.49 -7.60 9.26
CA PHE A 189 -35.09 -7.65 8.82
C PHE A 189 -34.78 -8.86 7.90
N ARG A 190 -35.50 -9.97 8.08
CA ARG A 190 -35.42 -11.18 7.24
C ARG A 190 -35.76 -10.95 5.76
N GLN A 191 -36.68 -10.05 5.42
CA GLN A 191 -36.96 -9.68 4.02
C GLN A 191 -35.82 -8.87 3.40
N PHE A 192 -35.14 -8.04 4.20
CA PHE A 192 -33.98 -7.28 3.74
C PHE A 192 -32.83 -8.22 3.36
N PHE A 193 -32.53 -9.22 4.22
CA PHE A 193 -31.47 -10.22 3.99
C PHE A 193 -31.90 -11.46 3.19
N ALA A 194 -33.07 -11.44 2.53
CA ALA A 194 -33.48 -12.52 1.66
C ALA A 194 -32.46 -12.73 0.53
N LEU A 195 -32.18 -13.99 0.15
CA LEU A 195 -31.16 -14.33 -0.87
C LEU A 195 -31.35 -13.58 -2.20
N HIS A 196 -32.58 -13.25 -2.57
CA HIS A 196 -32.88 -12.50 -3.79
C HIS A 196 -32.36 -11.06 -3.76
N ASN A 197 -32.34 -10.42 -2.58
CA ASN A 197 -31.92 -9.02 -2.41
C ASN A 197 -30.41 -8.87 -2.26
N TRP A 198 -29.66 -9.98 -2.18
CA TRP A 198 -28.22 -9.96 -1.90
C TRP A 198 -27.41 -9.23 -2.96
N GLY A 199 -27.80 -9.34 -4.24
CA GLY A 199 -27.18 -8.59 -5.34
C GLY A 199 -27.36 -7.07 -5.20
N TRP A 200 -28.59 -6.64 -4.90
CA TRP A 200 -28.91 -5.22 -4.67
C TRP A 200 -28.26 -4.67 -3.41
N LEU A 201 -28.21 -5.45 -2.33
CA LEU A 201 -27.50 -5.09 -1.10
C LEU A 201 -26.01 -4.92 -1.35
N ALA A 202 -25.37 -5.87 -2.04
CA ALA A 202 -23.96 -5.80 -2.38
C ALA A 202 -23.66 -4.58 -3.27
N ALA A 203 -24.48 -4.33 -4.28
CA ALA A 203 -24.35 -3.16 -5.14
C ALA A 203 -24.53 -1.84 -4.37
N THR A 204 -25.53 -1.76 -3.50
CA THR A 204 -25.80 -0.57 -2.67
C THR A 204 -24.67 -0.31 -1.68
N LEU A 205 -24.15 -1.36 -1.03
CA LEU A 205 -23.01 -1.26 -0.13
C LEU A 205 -21.74 -0.83 -0.87
N ALA A 206 -21.46 -1.42 -2.02
CA ALA A 206 -20.31 -1.03 -2.85
C ALA A 206 -20.43 0.44 -3.28
N LEU A 207 -21.59 0.85 -3.79
CA LEU A 207 -21.86 2.24 -4.19
C LEU A 207 -21.72 3.21 -3.01
N THR A 208 -22.31 2.86 -1.85
CA THR A 208 -22.23 3.68 -0.64
C THR A 208 -20.79 3.83 -0.17
N LYS A 209 -20.00 2.74 -0.19
CA LYS A 209 -18.57 2.78 0.15
C LYS A 209 -17.81 3.69 -0.81
N VAL A 210 -18.06 3.59 -2.12
CA VAL A 210 -17.43 4.46 -3.12
C VAL A 210 -17.76 5.93 -2.86
N LEU A 211 -19.03 6.26 -2.63
CA LEU A 211 -19.45 7.62 -2.33
C LEU A 211 -18.87 8.13 -1.00
N HIS A 212 -18.75 7.26 0.00
CA HIS A 212 -18.15 7.58 1.30
C HIS A 212 -16.66 7.91 1.17
N GLU A 213 -15.92 7.10 0.41
CA GLU A 213 -14.50 7.35 0.15
C GLU A 213 -14.31 8.67 -0.61
N ILE A 214 -15.16 8.96 -1.61
CA ILE A 214 -15.18 10.25 -2.31
C ILE A 214 -15.50 11.40 -1.33
N GLY A 215 -16.41 11.20 -0.38
CA GLY A 215 -16.71 12.19 0.66
C GLY A 215 -15.48 12.52 1.51
N HIS A 216 -14.77 11.49 1.99
CA HIS A 216 -13.51 11.65 2.73
C HIS A 216 -12.43 12.35 1.89
N ALA A 217 -12.34 11.98 0.62
CA ALA A 217 -11.43 12.59 -0.35
C ALA A 217 -11.58 14.10 -0.43
N VAL A 218 -12.82 14.53 -0.67
CA VAL A 218 -13.20 15.93 -0.87
C VAL A 218 -13.03 16.70 0.44
N ALA A 219 -13.42 16.11 1.58
CA ALA A 219 -13.20 16.70 2.89
C ALA A 219 -11.70 16.93 3.17
N CYS A 220 -10.87 15.90 3.03
CA CYS A 220 -9.43 15.97 3.25
C CYS A 220 -8.77 17.05 2.39
N ARG A 221 -9.12 17.11 1.09
CA ARG A 221 -8.61 18.14 0.17
C ARG A 221 -9.05 19.55 0.56
N ARG A 222 -10.31 19.74 0.97
CA ARG A 222 -10.83 21.04 1.40
C ARG A 222 -10.16 21.56 2.67
N PHE A 223 -9.80 20.67 3.59
CA PHE A 223 -9.08 21.02 4.83
C PHE A 223 -7.54 21.10 4.65
N GLY A 224 -7.03 21.04 3.41
CA GLY A 224 -5.60 21.26 3.10
C GLY A 224 -4.75 19.99 3.05
N GLY A 225 -5.34 18.80 3.16
CA GLY A 225 -4.63 17.53 3.04
C GLY A 225 -4.32 17.15 1.58
N LYS A 226 -3.17 16.53 1.35
CA LYS A 226 -2.84 15.83 0.10
C LYS A 226 -3.14 14.35 0.27
N CYS A 227 -4.19 13.86 -0.37
CA CYS A 227 -4.58 12.45 -0.32
C CYS A 227 -4.05 11.77 -1.58
N ASN A 228 -2.85 11.18 -1.50
CA ASN A 228 -2.24 10.46 -2.63
C ASN A 228 -2.69 9.00 -2.72
N GLU A 229 -3.22 8.44 -1.63
CA GLU A 229 -3.87 7.13 -1.59
C GLU A 229 -5.04 7.20 -0.61
N MET A 230 -6.24 6.84 -1.09
CA MET A 230 -7.45 6.69 -0.28
C MET A 230 -7.61 5.22 0.05
N GLY A 231 -7.58 4.91 1.34
CA GLY A 231 -7.69 3.55 1.83
C GLY A 231 -8.19 3.52 3.25
N VAL A 232 -9.46 3.15 3.40
CA VAL A 232 -9.92 2.28 4.48
C VAL A 232 -10.10 0.86 3.94
#